data_AF-A0A2S2CYF7-F1
#
_entry.id   AF-A0A2S2CYF7-F1
#
_cell.length_a   1.000
_cell.length_b   1.000
_cell.length_c   1.000
_cell.angle_alpha   90.00
_cell.angle_beta   90.00
_cell.angle_gamma   90.00
#
_symmetry.space_group_name_H-M   'P 1'
#
loop_
_entity.id
_entity.type
_entity.pdbx_description
1 polymer ?
#
loop_
_entity_poly.entity_id
_entity_poly.type
_entity_poly.pdbx_seq_one_letter_code
_entity_poly.pdbx_strand_id
1 'polypeptide(L)'
;MGGPPSDDGVSLATGSRNGNFTAEPAGEMRDASGERCVVFDWDRPLTGDLAVRLRSASCESRQHPGWMAGTELSRTVIPRSQSNLRDGADDARR
;
A
#
# COMPACT_ATOMS: atom_id res chain seq x y z
N MET A 1 15.73 -7.23 31.97
CA MET A 1 14.29 -7.18 31.73
C MET A 1 13.99 -6.12 30.69
N GLY A 2 13.25 -6.48 29.64
CA GLY A 2 12.41 -5.59 28.83
C GLY A 2 13.08 -4.55 27.93
N GLY A 3 13.48 -4.95 26.72
CA GLY A 3 13.46 -4.05 25.56
C GLY A 3 12.38 -4.56 24.60
N PRO A 4 11.49 -3.70 24.06
CA PRO A 4 10.55 -4.17 23.04
C PRO A 4 11.34 -4.61 21.81
N PRO A 5 10.97 -5.72 21.13
CA PRO A 5 11.51 -6.00 19.82
C PRO A 5 10.93 -4.97 18.83
N SER A 6 11.67 -3.88 18.62
CA SER A 6 11.46 -2.96 17.52
C SER A 6 12.10 -3.56 16.28
N ASP A 7 11.36 -4.36 15.51
CA ASP A 7 11.80 -4.76 14.17
C ASP A 7 10.61 -5.09 13.24
N ASP A 8 9.57 -4.25 13.27
CA ASP A 8 8.58 -4.21 12.18
C ASP A 8 9.13 -3.38 11.01
N GLY A 9 10.34 -3.76 10.57
CA GLY A 9 11.06 -3.19 9.44
C GLY A 9 10.39 -3.51 8.11
N VAL A 10 9.18 -2.99 7.88
CA VAL A 10 8.68 -2.78 6.51
C VAL A 10 9.41 -1.56 5.96
N SER A 11 10.65 -1.79 5.52
CA SER A 11 11.37 -0.84 4.68
C SER A 11 10.55 -0.64 3.41
N LEU A 12 9.98 0.55 3.22
CA LEU A 12 9.17 0.92 2.06
C LEU A 12 9.95 0.82 0.72
N ALA A 13 11.26 0.60 0.78
CA ALA A 13 12.16 0.50 -0.38
C ALA A 13 12.53 -0.94 -0.76
N THR A 14 12.27 -1.94 0.09
CA THR A 14 12.57 -3.34 -0.22
C THR A 14 11.26 -4.04 -0.55
N GLY A 15 11.02 -4.32 -1.84
CA GLY A 15 9.91 -5.18 -2.25
C GLY A 15 9.86 -6.45 -1.40
N SER A 16 8.68 -6.96 -1.09
CA SER A 16 8.60 -8.14 -0.24
C SER A 16 9.30 -9.32 -0.91
N ARG A 17 10.12 -10.05 -0.13
CA ARG A 17 10.78 -11.30 -0.57
C ARG A 17 9.78 -12.37 -1.00
N ASN A 18 8.51 -12.22 -0.61
CA ASN A 18 7.42 -13.12 -0.95
C ASN A 18 6.61 -12.63 -2.16
N GLY A 19 7.10 -11.63 -2.88
CA GLY A 19 6.43 -11.01 -4.01
C GLY A 19 5.68 -9.74 -3.63
N ASN A 20 5.05 -9.11 -4.61
CA ASN A 20 4.29 -7.88 -4.42
C ASN A 20 3.00 -8.00 -5.24
N PHE A 21 1.86 -7.65 -4.65
CA PHE A 21 0.64 -7.49 -5.44
C PHE A 21 0.67 -6.15 -6.17
N THR A 22 0.03 -6.09 -7.34
CA THR A 22 -0.15 -4.85 -8.09
C THR A 22 -1.06 -3.90 -7.31
N ALA A 23 -0.73 -2.61 -7.33
CA ALA A 23 -1.61 -1.58 -6.77
C ALA A 23 -2.89 -1.53 -7.58
N GLU A 24 -4.04 -1.56 -6.92
CA GLU A 24 -5.32 -1.41 -7.61
C GLU A 24 -6.05 -0.17 -7.09
N PRO A 25 -6.71 0.60 -7.99
CA PRO A 25 -7.56 1.70 -7.57
C PRO A 25 -8.75 1.15 -6.78
N ALA A 26 -8.90 1.66 -5.55
CA ALA A 26 -9.92 1.25 -4.59
C ALA A 26 -11.02 2.30 -4.40
N GLY A 27 -10.93 3.43 -5.10
CA GLY A 27 -11.93 4.48 -5.11
C GLY A 27 -11.33 5.87 -5.12
N GLU A 28 -12.14 6.86 -4.73
CA GLU A 28 -11.76 8.26 -4.69
C GLU A 28 -12.18 8.88 -3.38
N MET A 29 -11.42 9.87 -2.94
CA MET A 29 -11.77 10.71 -1.80
C MET A 29 -11.39 12.16 -2.08
N ARG A 30 -11.73 13.05 -1.14
CA ARG A 30 -11.20 14.41 -1.11
C ARG A 30 -10.35 14.62 0.12
N ASP A 31 -9.28 15.38 -0.01
CA ASP A 31 -8.48 15.81 1.14
C ASP A 31 -9.20 16.92 1.94
N ALA A 32 -8.57 17.40 3.02
CA ALA A 32 -9.10 18.48 3.84
C ALA A 32 -9.20 19.83 3.09
N SER A 33 -8.48 19.99 1.98
CA SER A 33 -8.53 21.16 1.10
C SER A 33 -9.62 21.03 0.03
N GLY A 34 -10.27 19.87 -0.09
CA GLY A 34 -11.26 19.57 -1.11
C GLY A 34 -10.69 19.02 -2.41
N GLU A 35 -9.38 18.74 -2.49
CA GLU A 35 -8.74 18.23 -3.71
C GLU A 35 -9.08 16.75 -3.93
N ARG A 36 -9.23 16.35 -5.20
CA ARG A 36 -9.51 14.96 -5.56
C ARG A 36 -8.28 14.10 -5.33
N CYS A 37 -8.49 12.98 -4.66
CA CYS A 37 -7.47 11.97 -4.43
C CYS A 37 -7.95 10.62 -4.97
N VAL A 38 -7.06 9.93 -5.68
CA VAL A 38 -7.28 8.53 -6.05
C VAL A 38 -6.76 7.66 -4.92
N VAL A 39 -7.58 6.72 -4.46
CA VAL A 39 -7.21 5.79 -3.39
C VAL A 39 -6.74 4.49 -4.02
N PHE A 40 -5.60 3.99 -3.56
CA PHE A 40 -5.01 2.73 -3.99
C PHE A 40 -4.91 1.78 -2.82
N ASP A 41 -5.25 0.52 -3.07
CA ASP A 41 -4.96 -0.59 -2.18
C ASP A 41 -3.73 -1.34 -2.70
N TRP A 42 -2.88 -1.74 -1.75
CA TRP A 42 -1.66 -2.50 -2.00
C TRP A 42 -1.60 -3.63 -1.00
N ASP A 43 -1.37 -4.84 -1.47
CA ASP A 43 -1.11 -5.98 -0.61
C ASP A 43 0.35 -6.39 -0.78
N ARG A 44 1.00 -6.75 0.33
CA ARG A 44 2.40 -7.20 0.34
C ARG A 44 2.47 -8.46 1.22
N PRO A 45 2.69 -9.66 0.66
CA PRO A 45 2.78 -10.87 1.46
C PRO A 45 3.95 -10.77 2.47
N LEU A 46 3.68 -11.04 3.75
CA LEU A 46 4.70 -11.12 4.81
C LEU A 46 5.21 -12.55 4.99
N THR A 47 4.30 -13.52 4.87
CA THR A 47 4.56 -14.96 4.98
C THR A 47 3.71 -15.71 3.96
N GLY A 48 3.67 -17.05 4.01
CA GLY A 48 2.76 -17.85 3.19
C GLY A 48 1.27 -17.52 3.41
N ASP A 49 0.91 -17.13 4.63
CA ASP A 49 -0.49 -17.00 5.07
C ASP A 49 -0.92 -15.56 5.36
N LEU A 50 0.01 -14.61 5.42
CA LEU A 50 -0.26 -13.24 5.83
C LEU A 50 0.23 -12.23 4.79
N ALA A 51 -0.50 -11.12 4.66
CA ALA A 51 -0.13 -9.95 3.88
C ALA A 51 -0.36 -8.66 4.69
N VAL A 52 0.40 -7.61 4.39
CA VAL A 52 0.06 -6.24 4.81
C VAL A 52 -0.75 -5.61 3.70
N ARG A 53 -1.96 -5.17 4.02
CA ARG A 53 -2.74 -4.25 3.21
C ARG A 53 -2.39 -2.82 3.60
N LEU A 54 -1.84 -2.08 2.64
CA LEU A 54 -1.63 -0.64 2.71
C LEU A 54 -2.69 0.04 1.84
N ARG A 55 -3.36 1.03 2.40
CA ARG A 55 -4.26 1.92 1.67
C ARG A 55 -3.65 3.30 1.63
N SER A 56 -3.53 3.88 0.44
CA SER A 56 -2.90 5.18 0.24
C SER A 56 -3.77 6.08 -0.64
N ALA A 57 -3.80 7.38 -0.33
CA ALA A 57 -4.35 8.41 -1.21
C ALA A 57 -3.23 9.04 -2.04
N SER A 58 -3.48 9.24 -3.32
CA SER A 58 -2.66 10.07 -4.21
C SER A 58 -3.47 11.30 -4.60
N CYS A 59 -3.09 12.45 -4.05
CA CYS A 59 -3.79 13.73 -4.22
C CYS A 59 -2.93 14.68 -5.07
N GLU A 60 -3.54 15.59 -5.81
CA GLU A 60 -2.79 16.68 -6.45
C GLU A 60 -2.16 17.61 -5.40
N SER A 61 -0.87 17.93 -5.57
CA SER A 61 -0.16 18.83 -4.65
C SER A 61 -0.46 20.29 -4.97
N ARG A 62 -1.00 21.00 -3.98
CA ARG A 62 -1.20 22.46 -4.06
C ARG A 62 0.11 23.25 -3.97
N GLN A 63 1.11 22.69 -3.30
CA GLN A 63 2.41 23.35 -3.11
C GLN A 63 3.26 23.26 -4.38
N HIS A 64 3.06 22.21 -5.18
CA HIS A 64 3.79 21.95 -6.41
C HIS A 64 2.81 21.47 -7.49
N PRO A 65 2.25 22.38 -8.31
CA PRO A 65 1.32 22.01 -9.38
C PRO A 65 1.91 20.94 -10.30
N GLY A 66 1.11 19.91 -10.59
CA GLY A 66 1.52 18.75 -11.41
C GLY A 66 2.21 17.63 -10.62
N TRP A 67 2.46 17.80 -9.33
CA TRP A 67 2.97 16.74 -8.46
C TRP A 67 1.81 16.03 -7.76
N MET A 68 1.99 14.74 -7.50
CA MET A 68 1.04 13.97 -6.68
C MET A 68 1.64 13.75 -5.29
N ALA A 69 0.89 14.10 -4.24
CA ALA A 69 1.22 13.81 -2.86
C ALA A 69 0.60 12.47 -2.46
N GLY A 70 1.44 11.52 -2.07
CA GLY A 70 1.02 10.24 -1.50
C GLY A 70 0.84 10.34 0.02
N THR A 71 -0.28 9.88 0.55
CA THR A 71 -0.54 9.79 1.99
C THR A 71 -1.01 8.39 2.37
N GLU A 72 -0.40 7.77 3.38
CA GLU A 72 -0.89 6.51 3.96
C GLU A 72 -2.20 6.78 4.73
N LEU A 73 -3.27 6.07 4.36
CA LEU A 73 -4.58 6.16 5.02
C LEU A 73 -4.72 5.09 6.10
N SER A 74 -4.24 3.87 5.81
CA SER A 74 -4.28 2.77 6.77
C SER A 74 -3.29 1.68 6.39
N ARG A 75 -2.81 0.94 7.40
CA ARG A 75 -1.99 -0.25 7.25
C ARG A 75 -2.51 -1.35 8.17
N THR A 76 -2.83 -2.50 7.62
CA THR A 76 -3.41 -3.62 8.37
C THR A 76 -2.82 -4.95 7.92
N VAL A 77 -2.59 -5.86 8.85
CA VAL A 77 -2.23 -7.26 8.52
C VAL A 77 -3.52 -8.03 8.24
N ILE A 78 -3.58 -8.70 7.10
CA ILE A 78 -4.70 -9.54 6.66
C ILE A 78 -4.21 -10.97 6.39
N PRO A 79 -5.07 -11.99 6.53
CA PRO A 79 -4.83 -13.29 5.90
C PRO A 79 -4.65 -13.12 4.40
N ARG A 80 -3.65 -13.79 3.81
CA ARG A 80 -3.36 -13.70 2.38
C ARG A 80 -4.54 -14.16 1.53
N SER A 81 -5.36 -15.10 2.03
CA SER A 81 -6.60 -15.53 1.39
C SER A 81 -7.68 -14.44 1.27
N GLN A 82 -7.51 -13.31 1.95
CA GLN A 82 -8.38 -12.12 1.84
C GLN A 82 -7.83 -11.07 0.86
N SER A 83 -6.63 -11.27 0.31
CA SER A 83 -6.15 -10.45 -0.80
C SER A 83 -7.00 -10.72 -2.04
N ASN A 84 -7.57 -9.66 -2.61
CA ASN A 84 -8.27 -9.67 -3.88
C ASN A 84 -7.47 -8.97 -4.98
N LEU A 85 -6.23 -8.59 -4.69
CA LEU A 85 -5.33 -7.93 -5.63
C LEU A 85 -4.59 -8.98 -6.47
N ARG A 86 -4.21 -8.59 -7.69
CA ARG A 86 -3.45 -9.47 -8.59
C ARG A 86 -2.02 -9.58 -8.11
N ASP A 87 -1.48 -10.79 -8.10
CA ASP A 87 -0.07 -11.01 -7.81
C ASP A 87 0.76 -10.37 -8.94
N GLY A 88 1.79 -9.59 -8.62
CA GLY A 88 2.62 -8.90 -9.63
C GLY A 88 3.38 -9.86 -10.57
N ALA A 89 3.39 -11.16 -10.27
CA ALA A 89 3.90 -12.20 -11.16
C ALA A 89 2.95 -12.49 -12.36
N ASP A 90 1.65 -12.24 -12.22
CA ASP A 90 0.67 -12.42 -13.29
C ASP A 90 0.74 -11.29 -14.33
N ASP A 91 1.13 -10.07 -13.93
CA ASP A 91 1.31 -8.94 -14.86
C ASP A 91 2.58 -9.08 -15.71
N ALA A 92 3.64 -9.71 -15.22
CA ALA A 92 4.90 -9.89 -15.97
C ALA A 92 4.83 -10.95 -17.09
N ARG A 93 3.70 -11.67 -17.23
CA ARG A 93 3.48 -12.72 -18.23
C ARG A 93 2.55 -12.30 -19.38
N ARG A 94 2.16 -11.04 -19.46
CA ARG A 94 1.41 -10.45 -20.58
C ARG A 94 2.29 -9.54 -21.41
#